data_AF-A0A225VXW5-F1
#
_entry.id   AF-A0A225VXW5-F1
#
_cell.length_a   1.000
_cell.length_b   1.000
_cell.length_c   1.000
_cell.angle_alpha   90.00
_cell.angle_beta   90.00
_cell.angle_gamma   90.00
#
_symmetry.space_group_name_H-M   'P 1'
#
loop_
_entity.id
_entity.type
_entity.pdbx_description
1 polymer ?
#
loop_
_entity_poly.entity_id
_entity_poly.type
_entity_poly.pdbx_seq_one_letter_code
_entity_poly.pdbx_strand_id
1 'polypeptide(L)'
;MTKDSTWVDETVRRLREQFASDRSVSVYEALSAHVLDAATGGALFLGGVSTAQVVQKLLRIGSASSFLLPQALGAAAVASSSVLALHFASIPREIYQELAMQSRQANEQRGWSWLVLGARNLQPPTAWKLAQNKVQERWEDLPEAPYPVYMVMGLLCYRLLGGRMSALAPSPFANLGAFHLKKASLPATAEYATSVERGIIQEFGRLYGCHTCGVKQGVRYHADHMPPKLVAKRTDEQFLRKILGRKTPFRFYPQCESCSNQQGSVVKQWKSTLKMHLLSFRAYHSTGLWLVLLCTGGLYVGGSNFHETSEVAAPMDEVETSGAFTSSDFSLLVSLRERERKLRRERSRQSDSSQIAVIDKELKAVVECKMAVKADIKRQKAKA
;
A
#
# COMPACT_ATOMS: atom_id res chain seq x y z
N MET A 1 -0.90 -51.34 25.60
CA MET A 1 -0.41 -50.16 24.85
C MET A 1 -0.19 -50.59 23.43
N THR A 2 -0.99 -50.06 22.51
CA THR A 2 -1.05 -50.49 21.12
C THR A 2 0.08 -49.86 20.32
N LYS A 3 0.65 -50.62 19.39
CA LYS A 3 1.75 -50.21 18.50
C LYS A 3 1.45 -48.92 17.70
N ASP A 4 0.18 -48.55 17.61
CA ASP A 4 -0.29 -47.35 16.94
C ASP A 4 -0.03 -46.05 17.74
N SER A 5 0.01 -46.10 19.08
CA SER A 5 0.28 -44.90 19.88
C SER A 5 1.74 -44.44 19.75
N THR A 6 2.68 -45.39 19.59
CA THR A 6 4.12 -45.06 19.51
C THR A 6 4.50 -44.39 18.19
N TRP A 7 3.79 -44.67 17.09
CA TRP A 7 4.04 -44.03 15.79
C TRP A 7 3.53 -42.57 15.75
N VAL A 8 2.36 -42.32 16.36
CA VAL A 8 1.79 -40.96 16.44
C VAL A 8 2.70 -40.07 17.30
N ASP A 9 3.13 -40.54 18.47
CA ASP A 9 4.01 -39.78 19.36
C ASP A 9 5.36 -39.45 18.72
N GLU A 10 5.96 -40.40 18.00
CA GLU A 10 7.22 -40.18 17.26
C GLU A 10 7.04 -39.18 16.10
N THR A 11 5.90 -39.23 15.40
CA THR A 11 5.59 -38.29 14.32
C THR A 11 5.38 -36.88 14.86
N VAL A 12 4.66 -36.74 15.98
CA VAL A 12 4.46 -35.44 16.66
C VAL A 12 5.78 -34.89 17.19
N ARG A 13 6.66 -35.74 17.75
CA ARG A 13 8.01 -35.34 18.20
C ARG A 13 8.85 -34.82 17.03
N ARG A 14 8.89 -35.52 15.89
CA ARG A 14 9.61 -35.08 14.69
C ARG A 14 9.08 -33.78 14.12
N LEU A 15 7.76 -33.62 14.07
CA LEU A 15 7.15 -32.35 13.65
C LEU A 15 7.52 -31.22 14.61
N ARG A 16 7.48 -31.47 15.93
CA ARG A 16 7.88 -30.48 16.93
C ARG A 16 9.36 -30.12 16.81
N GLU A 17 10.25 -31.08 16.58
CA GLU A 17 11.68 -30.84 16.32
C GLU A 17 11.90 -30.06 15.01
N GLN A 18 11.15 -30.38 13.95
CA GLN A 18 11.19 -29.62 12.70
C GLN A 18 10.68 -28.19 12.86
N PHE A 19 9.60 -27.98 13.62
CA PHE A 19 9.07 -26.63 13.92
C PHE A 19 9.90 -25.86 14.94
N ALA A 20 10.66 -26.55 15.78
CA ALA A 20 11.62 -25.95 16.71
C ALA A 20 13.03 -25.79 16.10
N SER A 21 13.24 -26.24 14.86
CA SER A 21 14.52 -26.06 14.18
C SER A 21 14.80 -24.57 13.97
N ASP A 22 16.07 -24.17 14.03
CA ASP A 22 16.47 -22.77 13.78
C ASP A 22 15.99 -22.28 12.40
N ARG A 23 15.88 -23.21 11.45
CA ARG A 23 15.35 -22.94 10.10
C ARG A 23 13.87 -22.57 10.11
N SER A 24 13.03 -23.29 10.83
CA SER A 24 11.60 -22.94 10.90
C SER A 24 11.40 -21.62 11.63
N VAL A 25 12.17 -21.38 12.71
CA VAL A 25 12.14 -20.10 13.44
C VAL A 25 12.49 -18.94 12.52
N SER A 26 13.57 -19.02 11.74
CA SER A 26 13.95 -17.95 10.81
C SER A 26 12.90 -17.70 9.72
N VAL A 27 12.28 -18.78 9.21
CA VAL A 27 11.20 -18.68 8.23
C VAL A 27 9.97 -18.00 8.83
N TYR A 28 9.60 -18.32 10.07
CA TYR A 28 8.49 -17.67 10.76
C TYR A 28 8.78 -16.20 11.06
N GLU A 29 9.99 -15.85 11.46
CA GLU A 29 10.39 -14.47 11.68
C GLU A 29 10.35 -13.65 10.39
N ALA A 30 10.89 -14.20 9.29
CA ALA A 30 10.84 -13.57 7.98
C ALA A 30 9.39 -13.41 7.49
N LEU A 31 8.57 -14.45 7.58
CA LEU A 31 7.16 -14.39 7.19
C LEU A 31 6.39 -13.36 8.02
N SER A 32 6.61 -13.33 9.34
CA SER A 32 5.97 -12.37 10.25
C SER A 32 6.38 -10.93 9.92
N ALA A 33 7.66 -10.71 9.61
CA ALA A 33 8.17 -9.44 9.14
C ALA A 33 7.49 -8.98 7.85
N HIS A 34 7.37 -9.86 6.85
CA HIS A 34 6.70 -9.55 5.59
C HIS A 34 5.20 -9.25 5.78
N VAL A 35 4.51 -10.02 6.62
CA VAL A 35 3.10 -9.80 6.92
C VAL A 35 2.91 -8.46 7.62
N LEU A 36 3.77 -8.12 8.57
CA LEU A 36 3.73 -6.84 9.30
C LEU A 36 3.98 -5.65 8.37
N ASP A 37 5.02 -5.72 7.53
CA ASP A 37 5.33 -4.68 6.55
C ASP A 37 4.17 -4.51 5.56
N ALA A 38 3.60 -5.62 5.06
CA ALA A 38 2.49 -5.60 4.12
C ALA A 38 1.19 -5.04 4.73
N ALA A 39 0.87 -5.42 5.96
CA ALA A 39 -0.25 -4.86 6.70
C ALA A 39 -0.07 -3.35 6.90
N THR A 40 1.15 -2.92 7.27
CA THR A 40 1.49 -1.50 7.44
C THR A 40 1.36 -0.73 6.13
N GLY A 41 1.90 -1.25 5.02
CA GLY A 41 1.74 -0.66 3.69
C GLY A 41 0.28 -0.56 3.26
N GLY A 42 -0.52 -1.59 3.53
CA GLY A 42 -1.97 -1.56 3.32
C GLY A 42 -2.67 -0.46 4.09
N ALA A 43 -2.36 -0.31 5.39
CA ALA A 43 -2.92 0.72 6.25
C ALA A 43 -2.51 2.14 5.80
N LEU A 44 -1.24 2.36 5.48
CA LEU A 44 -0.72 3.63 4.96
C LEU A 44 -1.40 4.01 3.64
N PHE A 45 -1.52 3.06 2.71
CA PHE A 45 -2.19 3.30 1.43
C PHE A 45 -3.66 3.69 1.63
N LEU A 46 -4.39 2.91 2.44
CA LEU A 46 -5.78 3.17 2.77
C LEU A 46 -5.96 4.55 3.43
N GLY A 47 -5.07 4.91 4.36
CA GLY A 47 -5.04 6.23 4.99
C GLY A 47 -4.85 7.34 3.97
N GLY A 48 -3.90 7.20 3.05
CA GLY A 48 -3.63 8.19 2.00
C GLY A 48 -4.83 8.42 1.06
N VAL A 49 -5.46 7.35 0.55
CA VAL A 49 -6.65 7.49 -0.31
C VAL A 49 -7.89 7.99 0.45
N SER A 50 -7.98 7.70 1.75
CA SER A 50 -9.04 8.23 2.64
C SER A 50 -8.87 9.74 2.86
N THR A 51 -7.64 10.20 3.10
CA THR A 51 -7.33 11.63 3.19
C THR A 51 -7.67 12.34 1.89
N ALA A 52 -7.36 11.74 0.73
CA ALA A 52 -7.74 12.30 -0.57
C ALA A 52 -9.27 12.46 -0.74
N GLN A 53 -10.06 11.49 -0.27
CA GLN A 53 -11.53 11.61 -0.25
C GLN A 53 -12.01 12.80 0.57
N VAL A 54 -11.45 13.00 1.76
CA VAL A 54 -11.79 14.10 2.64
C VAL A 54 -11.45 15.44 1.98
N VAL A 55 -10.23 15.56 1.43
CA VAL A 55 -9.79 16.75 0.69
C VAL A 55 -10.71 17.04 -0.49
N GLN A 56 -11.02 16.05 -1.32
CA GLN A 56 -11.94 16.20 -2.44
C GLN A 56 -13.33 16.66 -1.98
N LYS A 57 -13.86 16.11 -0.87
CA LYS A 57 -15.14 16.57 -0.31
C LYS A 57 -15.10 18.02 0.14
N LEU A 58 -14.04 18.43 0.84
CA LEU A 58 -13.86 19.82 1.29
C LEU A 58 -13.79 20.78 0.10
N LEU A 59 -13.13 20.37 -0.99
CA LEU A 59 -13.06 21.10 -2.25
C LEU A 59 -14.33 20.98 -3.12
N ARG A 60 -15.37 20.27 -2.65
CA ARG A 60 -16.60 19.96 -3.40
C ARG A 60 -16.36 19.27 -4.75
N ILE A 61 -15.30 18.48 -4.83
CA ILE A 61 -14.95 17.66 -5.98
C ILE A 61 -15.56 16.27 -5.78
N GLY A 62 -16.53 15.93 -6.63
CA GLY A 62 -17.15 14.61 -6.66
C GLY A 62 -16.72 13.78 -7.86
N SER A 63 -17.13 12.52 -7.90
CA SER A 63 -16.83 11.60 -9.00
C SER A 63 -17.39 12.00 -10.37
N ALA A 64 -18.37 12.92 -10.40
CA ALA A 64 -18.92 13.51 -11.62
C ALA A 64 -18.57 14.99 -11.81
N SER A 65 -17.59 15.54 -11.06
CA SER A 65 -17.04 16.88 -11.33
C SER A 65 -16.39 16.94 -12.73
N SER A 66 -16.13 18.16 -13.20
CA SER A 66 -15.63 18.46 -14.56
C SER A 66 -14.51 17.55 -15.05
N PHE A 67 -14.49 17.38 -16.37
CA PHE A 67 -13.72 16.36 -17.08
C PHE A 67 -12.26 16.27 -16.57
N LEU A 68 -11.89 15.08 -16.09
CA LEU A 68 -10.58 14.66 -15.55
C LEU A 68 -10.23 15.04 -14.12
N LEU A 69 -10.83 16.05 -13.49
CA LEU A 69 -10.42 16.48 -12.15
C LEU A 69 -10.45 15.35 -11.08
N PRO A 70 -11.54 14.59 -10.90
CA PRO A 70 -11.56 13.47 -9.96
C PRO A 70 -10.59 12.35 -10.35
N GLN A 71 -10.29 12.19 -11.65
CA GLN A 71 -9.35 11.18 -12.13
C GLN A 71 -7.90 11.57 -11.85
N ALA A 72 -7.54 12.84 -12.07
CA ALA A 72 -6.21 13.37 -11.80
C ALA A 72 -5.91 13.33 -10.30
N LEU A 73 -6.84 13.79 -9.46
CA LEU A 73 -6.70 13.72 -8.00
C LEU A 73 -6.66 12.28 -7.49
N GLY A 74 -7.49 11.39 -8.05
CA GLY A 74 -7.44 9.96 -7.73
C GLY A 74 -6.10 9.33 -8.10
N ALA A 75 -5.55 9.65 -9.28
CA ALA A 75 -4.25 9.16 -9.72
C ALA A 75 -3.12 9.69 -8.83
N ALA A 76 -3.11 10.99 -8.52
CA ALA A 76 -2.15 11.59 -7.61
C ALA A 76 -2.22 10.94 -6.22
N ALA A 77 -3.42 10.72 -5.69
CA ALA A 77 -3.63 10.05 -4.40
C ALA A 77 -3.10 8.61 -4.40
N VAL A 78 -3.41 7.82 -5.43
CA VAL A 78 -2.87 6.44 -5.54
C VAL A 78 -1.35 6.46 -5.63
N ALA A 79 -0.79 7.33 -6.47
CA ALA A 79 0.64 7.42 -6.68
C ALA A 79 1.38 7.82 -5.38
N SER A 80 0.96 8.89 -4.71
CA SER A 80 1.57 9.34 -3.45
C SER A 80 1.37 8.33 -2.32
N SER A 81 0.18 7.74 -2.20
CA SER A 81 -0.09 6.71 -1.19
C SER A 81 0.72 5.44 -1.40
N SER A 82 1.05 5.10 -2.65
CA SER A 82 1.91 3.96 -2.98
C SER A 82 3.36 4.20 -2.59
N VAL A 83 3.84 5.42 -2.81
CA VAL A 83 5.15 5.88 -2.33
C VAL A 83 5.22 5.76 -0.81
N LEU A 84 4.24 6.33 -0.09
CA LEU A 84 4.20 6.28 1.37
C LEU A 84 4.13 4.84 1.88
N ALA A 85 3.28 4.01 1.26
CA ALA A 85 3.13 2.61 1.64
C ALA A 85 4.45 1.83 1.54
N LEU A 86 5.15 1.94 0.41
CA LEU A 86 6.43 1.25 0.23
C LEU A 86 7.52 1.85 1.13
N HIS A 87 7.62 3.17 1.20
CA HIS A 87 8.74 3.85 1.87
C HIS A 87 8.70 3.77 3.40
N PHE A 88 7.50 3.69 3.99
CA PHE A 88 7.30 3.70 5.44
C PHE A 88 6.80 2.36 6.00
N ALA A 89 6.57 1.33 5.18
CA ALA A 89 6.02 0.04 5.62
C ALA A 89 6.86 -0.67 6.70
N SER A 90 8.19 -0.58 6.63
CA SER A 90 9.08 -1.31 7.55
C SER A 90 9.28 -0.63 8.91
N ILE A 91 8.82 0.60 9.10
CA ILE A 91 9.09 1.36 10.32
C ILE A 91 8.60 0.64 11.58
N PRO A 92 7.37 0.09 11.66
CA PRO A 92 6.92 -0.63 12.85
C PRO A 92 7.80 -1.83 13.19
N ARG A 93 8.27 -2.56 12.17
CA ARG A 93 9.19 -3.69 12.33
C ARG A 93 10.54 -3.25 12.88
N GLU A 94 11.14 -2.21 12.32
CA GLU A 94 12.42 -1.67 12.79
C GLU A 94 12.33 -1.18 14.24
N ILE A 95 11.24 -0.49 14.60
CA ILE A 95 10.98 -0.07 15.98
C ILE A 95 10.90 -1.28 16.90
N TYR A 96 10.16 -2.31 16.51
CA TYR A 96 10.01 -3.52 17.31
C TYR A 96 11.35 -4.25 17.51
N GLN A 97 12.13 -4.42 16.44
CA GLN A 97 13.44 -5.07 16.50
C GLN A 97 14.42 -4.31 17.39
N GLU A 98 14.48 -2.98 17.26
CA GLU A 98 15.33 -2.13 18.10
C GLU A 98 14.93 -2.19 19.58
N LEU A 99 13.62 -2.12 19.88
CA LEU A 99 13.12 -2.27 21.26
C LEU A 99 13.41 -3.67 21.82
N ALA A 100 13.32 -4.72 21.00
CA ALA A 100 13.66 -6.07 21.40
C ALA A 100 15.16 -6.22 21.69
N MET A 101 16.03 -5.62 20.88
CA MET A 101 17.48 -5.59 21.11
C MET A 101 17.83 -4.83 22.40
N GLN A 102 17.24 -3.64 22.61
CA GLN A 102 17.42 -2.86 23.83
C GLN A 102 16.94 -3.63 25.06
N SER A 103 15.82 -4.35 24.97
CA SER A 103 15.32 -5.19 26.06
C SER A 103 16.26 -6.36 26.39
N ARG A 104 16.87 -7.00 25.38
CA ARG A 104 17.85 -8.07 25.59
C ARG A 104 19.11 -7.54 26.27
N GLN A 105 19.66 -6.44 25.76
CA GLN A 105 20.84 -5.78 26.35
C GLN A 105 20.57 -5.33 27.80
N ALA A 106 19.40 -4.76 28.07
CA ALA A 106 19.02 -4.35 29.43
C ALA A 106 18.90 -5.55 30.38
N ASN A 107 18.38 -6.69 29.91
CA ASN A 107 18.30 -7.91 30.71
C ASN A 107 19.68 -8.53 30.97
N GLU A 108 20.57 -8.56 29.97
CA GLU A 108 21.96 -9.02 30.12
C GLU A 108 22.72 -8.13 31.12
N GLN A 109 22.59 -6.80 30.97
CA GLN A 109 23.17 -5.83 31.90
C GLN A 109 22.59 -5.96 33.30
N ARG A 110 21.29 -6.24 33.46
CA ARG A 110 20.68 -6.47 34.78
C ARG A 110 21.21 -7.76 35.43
N GLY A 111 21.42 -8.82 34.63
CA GLY A 111 22.04 -10.06 35.11
C GLY A 111 23.47 -9.83 35.63
N TRP A 112 24.25 -8.96 34.97
CA TRP A 112 25.60 -8.60 35.40
C TRP A 112 25.64 -7.54 36.51
N SER A 113 24.76 -6.53 36.47
CA SER A 113 24.69 -5.42 37.42
C SER A 113 24.07 -5.83 38.76
N TRP A 114 23.31 -6.93 38.84
CA TRP A 114 22.97 -7.51 40.13
C TRP A 114 24.22 -7.94 40.93
N LEU A 115 25.32 -8.31 40.25
CA LEU A 115 26.61 -8.61 40.88
C LEU A 115 27.50 -7.38 41.08
N VAL A 116 27.23 -6.26 40.39
CA VAL A 116 28.05 -5.04 40.46
C VAL A 116 27.17 -3.84 40.80
N LEU A 117 27.16 -3.49 42.09
CA LEU A 117 26.46 -2.38 42.74
C LEU A 117 26.38 -1.10 41.89
N GLY A 118 25.15 -0.67 41.59
CA GLY A 118 24.83 0.72 41.26
C GLY A 118 24.37 0.99 39.83
N ALA A 119 23.24 0.40 39.40
CA ALA A 119 22.59 0.77 38.14
C ALA A 119 22.04 2.20 38.20
N ARG A 120 22.73 3.15 37.55
CA ARG A 120 22.21 4.50 37.29
C ARG A 120 21.07 4.45 36.26
N ASN A 121 20.07 5.31 36.48
CA ASN A 121 18.86 5.53 35.67
C ASN A 121 19.15 5.83 34.18
N LEU A 122 19.39 4.80 33.37
CA LEU A 122 19.25 4.89 31.92
C LEU A 122 17.77 4.66 31.60
N GLN A 123 17.00 5.73 31.43
CA GLN A 123 15.66 5.61 30.86
C GLN A 123 15.80 5.26 29.37
N PRO A 124 15.33 4.08 28.92
CA PRO A 124 15.38 3.74 27.51
C PRO A 124 14.61 4.79 26.70
N PRO A 125 15.04 5.12 25.47
CA PRO A 125 14.31 6.02 24.60
C PRO A 125 12.88 5.48 24.44
N THR A 126 11.89 6.37 24.58
CA THR A 126 10.49 5.96 24.39
C THR A 126 10.29 5.50 22.94
N ALA A 127 9.46 4.47 22.74
CA ALA A 127 9.12 3.96 21.40
C ALA A 127 8.71 5.08 20.42
N TRP A 128 8.09 6.13 20.94
CA TRP A 128 7.73 7.34 20.20
C TRP A 128 8.93 8.12 19.65
N LYS A 129 9.98 8.35 20.45
CA LYS A 129 11.20 9.04 19.97
C LYS A 129 11.88 8.22 18.87
N LEU A 130 11.93 6.90 19.03
CA LEU A 130 12.48 6.02 18.01
C LEU A 130 11.65 6.09 16.72
N ALA A 131 10.32 6.07 16.84
CA ALA A 131 9.43 6.25 15.70
C ALA A 131 9.66 7.59 14.98
N GLN A 132 9.76 8.69 15.73
CA GLN A 132 10.05 10.01 15.17
C GLN A 132 11.38 10.04 14.42
N ASN A 133 12.44 9.48 15.02
CA ASN A 133 13.77 9.42 14.40
C ASN A 133 13.73 8.60 13.10
N LYS A 134 13.04 7.46 13.10
CA LYS A 134 12.91 6.61 11.91
C LYS A 134 12.08 7.26 10.81
N VAL A 135 10.98 7.93 11.16
CA VAL A 135 10.19 8.70 10.20
C VAL A 135 11.01 9.84 9.62
N GLN A 136 11.76 10.56 10.44
CA GLN A 136 12.64 11.65 10.00
C GLN A 136 13.74 11.13 9.07
N GLU A 137 14.40 10.03 9.42
CA GLU A 137 15.40 9.37 8.58
C GLU A 137 14.82 9.00 7.21
N ARG A 138 13.65 8.33 7.18
CA ARG A 138 12.97 7.99 5.94
C ARG A 138 12.54 9.24 5.16
N TRP A 139 12.14 10.30 5.83
CA TRP A 139 11.76 11.55 5.16
C TRP A 139 12.97 12.23 4.48
N GLU A 140 14.13 12.21 5.11
CA GLU A 140 15.37 12.73 4.52
C GLU A 140 15.89 11.86 3.38
N ASP A 141 15.64 10.55 3.45
CA ASP A 141 15.90 9.61 2.36
C ASP A 141 14.91 9.70 1.22
N LEU A 142 13.88 10.54 1.38
CA LEU A 142 12.85 10.62 0.40
C LEU A 142 13.51 10.99 -0.96
N PRO A 143 14.17 12.13 -1.21
CA PRO A 143 14.69 12.47 -2.55
C PRO A 143 15.51 11.41 -3.31
N GLU A 144 16.15 10.45 -2.62
CA GLU A 144 16.94 9.37 -3.23
C GLU A 144 16.13 8.11 -3.64
N ALA A 145 14.89 7.93 -3.17
CA ALA A 145 14.13 6.73 -3.48
C ALA A 145 13.54 6.76 -4.92
N PRO A 146 13.31 5.59 -5.54
CA PRO A 146 12.84 5.50 -6.93
C PRO A 146 11.32 5.76 -7.05
N TYR A 147 10.85 6.96 -6.68
CA TYR A 147 9.43 7.33 -6.70
C TYR A 147 8.70 7.05 -7.99
N PRO A 148 9.27 7.35 -9.18
CA PRO A 148 8.56 7.11 -10.42
C PRO A 148 8.16 5.63 -10.55
N VAL A 149 9.02 4.72 -10.08
CA VAL A 149 8.74 3.27 -10.07
C VAL A 149 7.59 2.95 -9.11
N TYR A 150 7.63 3.45 -7.87
CA TYR A 150 6.57 3.19 -6.87
C TYR A 150 5.21 3.76 -7.29
N MET A 151 5.22 4.96 -7.87
CA MET A 151 4.03 5.59 -8.41
C MET A 151 3.43 4.76 -9.55
N VAL A 152 4.25 4.34 -10.52
CA VAL A 152 3.79 3.54 -11.67
C VAL A 152 3.30 2.17 -11.21
N MET A 153 4.07 1.45 -10.39
CA MET A 153 3.67 0.15 -9.84
C MET A 153 2.36 0.27 -9.07
N GLY A 154 2.21 1.30 -8.25
CA GLY A 154 0.99 1.55 -7.48
C GLY A 154 -0.22 1.82 -8.35
N LEU A 155 -0.09 2.64 -9.38
CA LEU A 155 -1.15 2.88 -10.36
C LEU A 155 -1.53 1.60 -11.11
N LEU A 156 -0.56 0.79 -11.52
CA LEU A 156 -0.80 -0.49 -12.20
C LEU A 156 -1.51 -1.49 -11.27
N CYS A 157 -0.98 -1.70 -10.06
CA CYS A 157 -1.57 -2.59 -9.06
C CYS A 157 -3.01 -2.16 -8.71
N TYR A 158 -3.23 -0.86 -8.51
CA TYR A 158 -4.57 -0.31 -8.26
C TYR A 158 -5.53 -0.60 -9.42
N ARG A 159 -5.09 -0.46 -10.68
CA ARG A 159 -5.88 -0.77 -11.87
C ARG A 159 -6.17 -2.26 -12.01
N LEU A 160 -5.17 -3.12 -11.77
CA LEU A 160 -5.32 -4.58 -11.82
C LEU A 160 -6.33 -5.09 -10.79
N LEU A 161 -6.37 -4.47 -9.60
CA LEU A 161 -7.37 -4.72 -8.57
C LEU A 161 -8.76 -4.12 -8.87
N GLY A 162 -8.99 -3.66 -10.11
CA GLY A 162 -10.27 -3.12 -10.58
C GLY A 162 -10.54 -1.69 -10.15
N GLY A 163 -9.53 -0.96 -9.67
CA GLY A 163 -9.65 0.43 -9.26
C GLY A 163 -9.93 1.37 -10.43
N ARG A 164 -10.77 2.39 -10.18
CA ARG A 164 -10.95 3.53 -11.10
C ARG A 164 -10.60 4.79 -10.33
N MET A 165 -9.81 5.69 -10.93
CA MET A 165 -9.36 6.89 -10.21
C MET A 165 -10.53 7.76 -9.74
N SER A 166 -11.62 7.84 -10.53
CA SER A 166 -12.84 8.55 -10.13
C SER A 166 -13.63 7.84 -9.02
N ALA A 167 -13.38 6.55 -8.77
CA ALA A 167 -14.04 5.80 -7.71
C ALA A 167 -13.50 6.17 -6.32
N LEU A 168 -12.35 6.87 -6.24
CA LEU A 168 -11.87 7.46 -4.98
C LEU A 168 -12.58 8.79 -4.66
N ALA A 169 -13.25 9.44 -5.61
CA ALA A 169 -13.90 10.71 -5.35
C ALA A 169 -15.26 10.52 -4.66
N PRO A 170 -15.66 11.40 -3.72
CA PRO A 170 -16.99 11.37 -3.12
C PRO A 170 -18.11 11.35 -4.18
N SER A 171 -19.19 10.60 -3.92
CA SER A 171 -20.29 10.48 -4.87
C SER A 171 -21.26 11.65 -4.76
N PRO A 172 -21.55 12.38 -5.84
CA PRO A 172 -22.67 13.32 -5.87
C PRO A 172 -23.99 12.56 -5.92
N PHE A 173 -25.03 13.07 -5.25
CA PHE A 173 -26.37 12.47 -5.36
C PHE A 173 -27.07 12.81 -6.68
N ALA A 174 -26.85 14.00 -7.23
CA ALA A 174 -27.52 14.48 -8.44
C ALA A 174 -26.90 13.99 -9.76
N ASN A 175 -25.85 13.15 -9.70
CA ASN A 175 -25.12 12.64 -10.85
C ASN A 175 -24.67 11.18 -10.58
N LEU A 176 -23.99 10.56 -11.56
CA LEU A 176 -23.42 9.23 -11.41
C LEU A 176 -22.42 9.18 -10.25
N GLY A 177 -22.61 8.21 -9.35
CA GLY A 177 -21.75 8.05 -8.19
C GLY A 177 -20.40 7.38 -8.50
N ALA A 178 -19.51 7.36 -7.51
CA ALA A 178 -18.17 6.78 -7.58
C ALA A 178 -18.17 5.27 -7.93
N PHE A 179 -19.28 4.57 -7.68
CA PHE A 179 -19.43 3.14 -7.91
C PHE A 179 -20.29 2.81 -9.14
N HIS A 180 -20.66 3.79 -9.96
CA HIS A 180 -21.41 3.52 -11.18
C HIS A 180 -20.60 2.65 -12.15
N LEU A 181 -21.25 1.66 -12.75
CA LEU A 181 -20.67 0.85 -13.81
C LEU A 181 -21.63 0.84 -14.99
N LYS A 182 -21.17 1.29 -16.16
CA LYS A 182 -22.01 1.34 -17.36
C LYS A 182 -22.53 -0.07 -17.75
N LYS A 183 -21.74 -1.12 -17.52
CA LYS A 183 -22.15 -2.52 -17.72
C LYS A 183 -23.23 -3.01 -16.74
N ALA A 184 -23.40 -2.34 -15.60
CA ALA A 184 -24.42 -2.63 -14.60
C ALA A 184 -25.54 -1.57 -14.66
N SER A 185 -25.98 -1.25 -15.87
CA SER A 185 -27.04 -0.27 -16.10
C SER A 185 -27.88 -0.65 -17.31
N LEU A 186 -29.15 -0.24 -17.30
CA LEU A 186 -30.07 -0.45 -18.40
C LEU A 186 -30.34 0.87 -19.13
N PRO A 187 -30.45 0.89 -20.47
CA PRO A 187 -31.07 2.01 -21.17
C PRO A 187 -32.46 2.28 -20.58
N ALA A 188 -32.83 3.54 -20.42
CA ALA A 188 -34.11 3.92 -19.86
C ALA A 188 -34.79 4.98 -20.72
N THR A 189 -36.11 5.00 -20.68
CA THR A 189 -36.91 6.13 -21.15
C THR A 189 -37.14 7.12 -20.01
N ALA A 190 -37.89 8.20 -20.28
CA ALA A 190 -38.34 9.12 -19.24
C ALA A 190 -39.41 8.51 -18.31
N GLU A 191 -39.92 7.32 -18.61
CA GLU A 191 -40.95 6.63 -17.82
C GLU A 191 -40.35 5.89 -16.62
N TYR A 192 -41.21 5.44 -15.70
CA TYR A 192 -40.76 4.63 -14.58
C TYR A 192 -40.37 3.22 -15.03
N ALA A 193 -39.40 2.62 -14.33
CA ALA A 193 -38.99 1.25 -14.60
C ALA A 193 -40.16 0.27 -14.44
N THR A 194 -40.31 -0.62 -15.41
CA THR A 194 -41.20 -1.78 -15.42
C THR A 194 -40.82 -2.78 -14.32
N SER A 195 -41.69 -3.74 -14.04
CA SER A 195 -41.41 -4.82 -13.07
C SER A 195 -40.18 -5.64 -13.46
N VAL A 196 -40.03 -5.94 -14.76
CA VAL A 196 -38.89 -6.69 -15.31
C VAL A 196 -37.59 -5.90 -15.13
N GLU A 197 -37.56 -4.63 -15.51
CA GLU A 197 -36.37 -3.77 -15.34
C GLU A 197 -35.99 -3.62 -13.86
N ARG A 198 -36.98 -3.49 -12.95
CA ARG A 198 -36.73 -3.46 -11.50
C ARG A 198 -36.10 -4.77 -11.03
N GLY A 199 -36.56 -5.92 -11.53
CA GLY A 199 -35.97 -7.23 -11.25
C GLY A 199 -34.49 -7.28 -11.66
N ILE A 200 -34.19 -6.89 -12.91
CA ILE A 200 -32.80 -6.85 -13.42
C ILE A 200 -31.93 -5.89 -12.59
N ILE A 201 -32.46 -4.72 -12.20
CA ILE A 201 -31.74 -3.77 -11.36
C ILE A 201 -31.47 -4.32 -9.95
N GLN A 202 -32.36 -5.16 -9.39
CA GLN A 202 -32.03 -5.87 -8.13
C GLN A 202 -30.79 -6.74 -8.32
N GLU A 203 -30.74 -7.54 -9.40
CA GLU A 203 -29.59 -8.42 -9.65
C GLU A 203 -28.30 -7.63 -9.87
N PHE A 204 -28.35 -6.53 -10.65
CA PHE A 204 -27.21 -5.63 -10.79
C PHE A 204 -26.76 -5.04 -9.45
N GLY A 205 -27.72 -4.66 -8.60
CA GLY A 205 -27.44 -4.17 -7.25
C GLY A 205 -26.77 -5.22 -6.36
N ARG A 206 -27.23 -6.47 -6.37
CA ARG A 206 -26.60 -7.56 -5.60
C ARG A 206 -25.18 -7.85 -6.08
N LEU A 207 -24.94 -7.87 -7.40
CA LEU A 207 -23.64 -8.17 -7.97
C LEU A 207 -22.63 -7.03 -7.79
N TYR A 208 -23.03 -5.80 -8.12
CA TYR A 208 -22.13 -4.65 -8.25
C TYR A 208 -22.26 -3.63 -7.13
N GLY A 209 -23.40 -3.61 -6.43
CA GLY A 209 -23.71 -2.68 -5.37
C GLY A 209 -24.39 -1.40 -5.86
N CYS A 210 -24.76 -0.56 -4.91
CA CYS A 210 -25.32 0.77 -5.16
C CYS A 210 -24.31 1.64 -5.94
N HIS A 211 -24.75 2.30 -7.03
CA HIS A 211 -23.89 3.15 -7.84
C HIS A 211 -23.35 4.38 -7.08
N THR A 212 -24.08 4.82 -6.03
CA THR A 212 -23.71 5.96 -5.19
C THR A 212 -22.76 5.57 -4.05
N CYS A 213 -23.08 4.54 -3.26
CA CYS A 213 -22.33 4.22 -2.04
C CYS A 213 -21.64 2.85 -2.04
N GLY A 214 -21.86 2.02 -3.06
CA GLY A 214 -21.24 0.71 -3.19
C GLY A 214 -21.81 -0.39 -2.28
N VAL A 215 -22.81 -0.13 -1.44
CA VAL A 215 -23.39 -1.18 -0.58
C VAL A 215 -24.01 -2.31 -1.41
N LYS A 216 -23.74 -3.58 -1.04
CA LYS A 216 -24.14 -4.79 -1.79
C LYS A 216 -25.17 -5.67 -1.08
N GLN A 217 -25.13 -5.74 0.24
CA GLN A 217 -25.90 -6.70 1.04
C GLN A 217 -26.87 -5.97 1.96
N GLY A 218 -27.96 -6.67 2.33
CA GLY A 218 -28.94 -6.19 3.31
C GLY A 218 -29.74 -4.97 2.87
N VAL A 219 -29.83 -4.69 1.56
CA VAL A 219 -30.57 -3.53 1.03
C VAL A 219 -31.42 -3.89 -0.18
N ARG A 220 -32.50 -3.14 -0.39
CA ARG A 220 -33.27 -3.13 -1.64
C ARG A 220 -32.73 -2.05 -2.58
N TYR A 221 -32.74 -2.34 -3.87
CA TYR A 221 -32.32 -1.41 -4.91
C TYR A 221 -33.51 -0.74 -5.59
N HIS A 222 -33.32 0.48 -6.09
CA HIS A 222 -34.25 1.19 -6.95
C HIS A 222 -33.58 1.39 -8.31
N ALA A 223 -34.40 1.36 -9.36
CA ALA A 223 -34.00 1.74 -10.71
C ALA A 223 -33.92 3.26 -10.79
N ASP A 224 -32.77 3.80 -10.42
CA ASP A 224 -32.52 5.24 -10.35
C ASP A 224 -32.24 5.80 -11.75
N HIS A 225 -32.97 6.86 -12.13
CA HIS A 225 -32.80 7.55 -13.41
C HIS A 225 -31.56 8.44 -13.37
N MET A 226 -30.58 8.12 -14.21
CA MET A 226 -29.39 8.95 -14.39
C MET A 226 -29.30 9.51 -15.82
N PRO A 227 -29.22 10.84 -15.99
CA PRO A 227 -29.35 11.87 -14.95
C PRO A 227 -30.80 11.95 -14.39
N PRO A 228 -31.01 12.51 -13.18
CA PRO A 228 -32.36 12.69 -12.64
C PRO A 228 -33.24 13.52 -13.57
N LYS A 229 -34.55 13.22 -13.64
CA LYS A 229 -35.48 13.87 -14.59
C LYS A 229 -35.47 15.40 -14.51
N LEU A 230 -35.37 15.97 -13.31
CA LEU A 230 -35.28 17.42 -13.11
C LEU A 230 -33.98 18.01 -13.69
N VAL A 231 -32.87 17.29 -13.56
CA VAL A 231 -31.56 17.70 -14.13
C VAL A 231 -31.60 17.58 -15.66
N ALA A 232 -32.16 16.49 -16.18
CA ALA A 232 -32.33 16.26 -17.62
C ALA A 232 -33.20 17.34 -18.27
N LYS A 233 -34.38 17.64 -17.69
CA LYS A 233 -35.29 18.69 -18.16
C LYS A 233 -34.56 20.04 -18.28
N ARG A 234 -33.84 20.44 -17.23
CA ARG A 234 -33.07 21.69 -17.23
C ARG A 234 -31.95 21.70 -18.27
N THR A 235 -31.30 20.55 -18.49
CA THR A 235 -30.25 20.42 -19.49
C THR A 235 -30.82 20.51 -20.90
N ASP A 236 -32.00 19.94 -21.14
CA ASP A 236 -32.68 19.98 -22.43
C ASP A 236 -33.28 21.37 -22.73
N GLU A 237 -33.60 22.15 -21.69
CA GLU A 237 -34.04 23.55 -21.81
C GLU A 237 -32.89 24.53 -22.16
N GLN A 238 -31.63 24.10 -22.14
CA GLN A 238 -30.51 24.92 -22.58
C GLN A 238 -30.69 25.33 -24.05
N PHE A 239 -30.59 26.62 -24.34
CA PHE A 239 -30.90 27.22 -25.64
C PHE A 239 -30.33 26.44 -26.84
N LEU A 240 -29.03 26.12 -26.81
CA LEU A 240 -28.37 25.37 -27.89
C LEU A 240 -28.95 23.97 -28.08
N ARG A 241 -29.23 23.25 -26.99
CA ARG A 241 -29.82 21.90 -27.08
C ARG A 241 -31.26 21.93 -27.55
N LYS A 242 -32.03 22.91 -27.09
CA LYS A 242 -33.41 23.16 -27.50
C LYS A 242 -33.49 23.42 -29.01
N ILE A 243 -32.62 24.28 -29.55
CA ILE A 243 -32.53 24.55 -31.00
C ILE A 243 -32.14 23.29 -31.77
N LEU A 244 -31.19 22.51 -31.26
CA LEU A 244 -30.74 21.28 -31.91
C LEU A 244 -31.70 20.08 -31.71
N GLY A 245 -32.82 20.26 -31.00
CA GLY A 245 -33.78 19.18 -30.71
C GLY A 245 -33.19 17.99 -29.93
N ARG A 246 -32.06 18.18 -29.24
CA ARG A 246 -31.33 17.10 -28.57
C ARG A 246 -31.93 16.83 -27.18
N LYS A 247 -32.52 15.65 -27.00
CA LYS A 247 -32.99 15.17 -25.69
C LYS A 247 -31.91 14.43 -24.93
N THR A 248 -31.94 14.52 -23.60
CA THR A 248 -30.99 13.80 -22.75
C THR A 248 -31.35 12.31 -22.66
N PRO A 249 -30.43 11.39 -22.97
CA PRO A 249 -30.67 9.96 -22.81
C PRO A 249 -30.65 9.57 -21.32
N PHE A 250 -31.55 8.66 -20.92
CA PHE A 250 -31.61 8.13 -19.56
C PHE A 250 -31.04 6.73 -19.48
N ARG A 251 -30.55 6.37 -18.30
CA ARG A 251 -30.21 4.99 -17.92
C ARG A 251 -30.63 4.71 -16.49
N PHE A 252 -31.02 3.47 -16.22
CA PHE A 252 -31.25 2.97 -14.87
C PHE A 252 -29.97 2.44 -14.26
N TYR A 253 -29.67 2.86 -13.04
CA TYR A 253 -28.60 2.31 -12.21
C TYR A 253 -29.16 1.78 -10.89
N PRO A 254 -28.57 0.73 -10.29
CA PRO A 254 -28.97 0.26 -8.97
C PRO A 254 -28.59 1.28 -7.89
N GLN A 255 -29.58 1.80 -7.16
CA GLN A 255 -29.35 2.68 -6.02
C GLN A 255 -30.06 2.14 -4.78
N CYS A 256 -29.39 2.06 -3.63
CA CYS A 256 -30.04 1.61 -2.40
C CYS A 256 -31.07 2.64 -1.90
N GLU A 257 -32.09 2.16 -1.18
CA GLU A 257 -33.16 2.98 -0.62
C GLU A 257 -32.65 4.22 0.15
N SER A 258 -31.66 4.04 1.02
CA SER A 258 -31.09 5.16 1.80
C SER A 258 -30.45 6.25 0.94
N CYS A 259 -29.81 5.88 -0.18
CA CYS A 259 -29.25 6.87 -1.12
C CYS A 259 -30.34 7.49 -2.00
N SER A 260 -31.32 6.71 -2.44
CA SER A 260 -32.47 7.18 -3.22
C SER A 260 -33.28 8.24 -2.46
N ASN A 261 -33.58 7.98 -1.18
CA ASN A 261 -34.31 8.92 -0.33
C ASN A 261 -33.57 10.25 -0.14
N GLN A 262 -32.24 10.21 0.00
CA GLN A 262 -31.40 11.41 0.10
C GLN A 262 -31.29 12.16 -1.23
N GLN A 263 -31.21 11.44 -2.34
CA GLN A 263 -31.13 12.06 -3.66
C GLN A 263 -32.35 12.93 -3.95
N GLY A 264 -33.56 12.46 -3.64
CA GLY A 264 -34.79 13.21 -3.90
C GLY A 264 -34.80 14.59 -3.24
N SER A 265 -34.34 14.70 -1.99
CA SER A 265 -34.25 15.99 -1.29
C SER A 265 -33.14 16.88 -1.86
N VAL A 266 -31.97 16.31 -2.16
CA VAL A 266 -30.81 17.02 -2.72
C VAL A 266 -31.11 17.59 -4.10
N VAL A 267 -31.73 16.81 -4.99
CA VAL A 267 -32.07 17.24 -6.35
C VAL A 267 -33.14 18.33 -6.34
N LYS A 268 -34.17 18.21 -5.49
CA LYS A 268 -35.21 19.26 -5.34
C LYS A 268 -34.63 20.59 -4.84
N GLN A 269 -33.66 20.53 -3.93
CA GLN A 269 -33.02 21.71 -3.35
C GLN A 269 -31.83 22.23 -4.18
N TRP A 270 -31.48 21.58 -5.29
CA TRP A 270 -30.31 21.91 -6.11
C TRP A 270 -28.98 21.96 -5.33
N LYS A 271 -28.86 21.12 -4.30
CA LYS A 271 -27.65 21.06 -3.46
C LYS A 271 -26.60 20.14 -4.09
N SER A 272 -25.33 20.46 -3.89
CA SER A 272 -24.18 19.64 -4.29
C SER A 272 -23.70 18.76 -3.13
N THR A 273 -24.60 17.95 -2.56
CA THR A 273 -24.24 17.06 -1.45
C THR A 273 -23.41 15.87 -1.95
N LEU A 274 -22.26 15.66 -1.30
CA LEU A 274 -21.30 14.59 -1.61
C LEU A 274 -21.29 13.52 -0.52
N LYS A 275 -21.31 12.24 -0.93
CA LYS A 275 -21.23 11.06 -0.05
C LYS A 275 -19.82 10.46 -0.10
N MET A 276 -19.16 10.37 1.06
CA MET A 276 -17.88 9.66 1.20
C MET A 276 -18.11 8.15 1.31
N HIS A 277 -17.05 7.38 1.09
CA HIS A 277 -17.13 5.93 1.07
C HIS A 277 -15.93 5.28 1.79
N LEU A 278 -15.48 5.89 2.89
CA LEU A 278 -14.34 5.46 3.71
C LEU A 278 -14.46 4.02 4.23
N LEU A 279 -15.69 3.55 4.48
CA LEU A 279 -15.96 2.20 4.99
C LEU A 279 -16.35 1.21 3.89
N SER A 280 -16.39 1.65 2.62
CA SER A 280 -16.78 0.80 1.49
C SER A 280 -15.56 0.12 0.89
N PHE A 281 -15.01 -0.84 1.64
CA PHE A 281 -13.81 -1.56 1.24
C PHE A 281 -14.02 -2.34 -0.07
N ARG A 282 -12.93 -2.41 -0.86
CA ARG A 282 -12.82 -2.99 -2.19
C ARG A 282 -11.43 -3.54 -2.37
N ALA A 283 -11.24 -4.49 -3.29
CA ALA A 283 -9.94 -5.08 -3.57
C ALA A 283 -8.83 -4.04 -3.79
N TYR A 284 -9.08 -3.00 -4.58
CA TYR A 284 -8.10 -1.93 -4.83
C TYR A 284 -7.68 -1.13 -3.59
N HIS A 285 -8.41 -1.17 -2.47
CA HIS A 285 -7.94 -0.55 -1.22
C HIS A 285 -6.78 -1.33 -0.58
N SER A 286 -6.57 -2.59 -0.97
CA SER A 286 -5.42 -3.40 -0.58
C SER A 286 -4.17 -3.18 -1.45
N THR A 287 -4.16 -2.15 -2.32
CA THR A 287 -3.01 -1.88 -3.21
C THR A 287 -1.70 -1.75 -2.44
N GLY A 288 -1.66 -1.01 -1.34
CA GLY A 288 -0.45 -0.87 -0.51
C GLY A 288 0.06 -2.20 0.04
N LEU A 289 -0.86 -3.09 0.44
CA LEU A 289 -0.52 -4.42 0.94
C LEU A 289 0.11 -5.27 -0.17
N TRP A 290 -0.51 -5.31 -1.35
CA TRP A 290 0.00 -6.06 -2.49
C TRP A 290 1.32 -5.52 -3.01
N LEU A 291 1.49 -4.19 -3.05
CA LEU A 291 2.76 -3.58 -3.43
C LEU A 291 3.88 -4.03 -2.52
N VAL A 292 3.68 -3.95 -1.20
CA VAL A 292 4.71 -4.36 -0.24
C VAL A 292 4.99 -5.86 -0.36
N LEU A 293 3.98 -6.72 -0.51
CA LEU A 293 4.21 -8.16 -0.75
C LEU A 293 5.00 -8.43 -2.03
N LEU A 294 4.69 -7.75 -3.13
CA LEU A 294 5.38 -7.94 -4.41
C LEU A 294 6.82 -7.41 -4.39
N CYS A 295 7.04 -6.27 -3.70
CA CYS A 295 8.36 -5.66 -3.60
C CYS A 295 9.26 -6.33 -2.56
N THR A 296 8.70 -6.80 -1.43
CA THR A 296 9.47 -7.47 -0.36
C THR A 296 9.64 -8.96 -0.61
N GLY A 297 8.65 -9.64 -1.21
CA GLY A 297 8.63 -11.08 -1.41
C GLY A 297 9.47 -11.58 -2.58
N GLY A 298 10.46 -10.79 -3.05
CA GLY A 298 11.41 -11.21 -4.07
C GLY A 298 10.86 -11.30 -5.51
N LEU A 299 9.57 -11.03 -5.76
CA LEU A 299 9.03 -10.99 -7.13
C LEU A 299 9.52 -9.78 -7.94
N TYR A 300 10.03 -8.74 -7.27
CA TYR A 300 10.80 -7.68 -7.91
C TYR A 300 12.26 -8.11 -8.12
N VAL A 301 12.47 -9.14 -8.95
CA VAL A 301 13.77 -9.58 -9.44
C VAL A 301 14.29 -8.55 -10.44
N GLY A 302 14.81 -7.43 -9.94
CA GLY A 302 15.14 -6.28 -10.78
C GLY A 302 15.84 -5.12 -10.09
N GLY A 303 16.78 -5.39 -9.19
CA GLY A 303 17.90 -4.47 -8.93
C GLY A 303 17.64 -3.18 -8.13
N SER A 304 16.53 -3.04 -7.40
CA SER A 304 16.36 -1.95 -6.41
C SER A 304 16.46 -2.50 -4.98
N ASN A 305 17.44 -2.01 -4.22
CA ASN A 305 17.81 -2.42 -2.85
C ASN A 305 16.72 -2.16 -1.80
N PHE A 306 15.49 -2.65 -1.98
CA PHE A 306 14.38 -2.17 -1.16
C PHE A 306 14.10 -2.98 0.10
N HIS A 307 14.61 -4.20 0.25
CA HIS A 307 14.56 -4.91 1.53
C HIS A 307 15.84 -5.73 1.78
N GLU A 308 16.84 -5.05 2.31
CA GLU A 308 18.14 -5.53 2.78
C GLU A 308 18.03 -6.26 4.14
N THR A 309 16.95 -7.03 4.38
CA THR A 309 16.70 -7.68 5.69
C THR A 309 16.33 -9.16 5.63
N SER A 310 16.38 -9.80 4.46
CA SER A 310 16.25 -11.26 4.36
C SER A 310 17.59 -11.93 4.05
N GLU A 311 18.65 -11.58 4.79
CA GLU A 311 19.80 -12.48 4.91
C GLU A 311 19.47 -13.58 5.92
N VAL A 312 18.55 -14.46 5.53
CA VAL A 312 18.55 -15.82 6.09
C VAL A 312 19.63 -16.54 5.29
N ALA A 313 20.86 -16.56 5.82
CA ALA A 313 21.89 -17.46 5.35
C ALA A 313 21.33 -18.89 5.47
N ALA A 314 20.82 -19.44 4.36
CA ALA A 314 20.55 -20.85 4.30
C ALA A 314 21.91 -21.55 4.48
N PRO A 315 22.09 -22.43 5.48
CA PRO A 315 23.22 -23.33 5.47
C PRO A 315 23.04 -24.22 4.25
N MET A 316 23.70 -23.87 3.15
CA MET A 316 23.87 -24.78 2.04
C MET A 316 24.91 -25.79 2.50
N ASP A 317 24.46 -27.03 2.68
CA ASP A 317 25.36 -28.17 2.75
C ASP A 317 26.36 -28.04 1.60
N GLU A 318 27.63 -28.21 1.94
CA GLU A 318 28.80 -28.16 1.08
C GLU A 318 28.71 -29.19 -0.05
N VAL A 319 27.84 -28.94 -1.04
CA VAL A 319 27.96 -29.58 -2.33
C VAL A 319 28.88 -28.69 -3.14
N GLU A 320 30.15 -29.10 -3.21
CA GLU A 320 31.22 -28.52 -4.01
C GLU A 320 30.87 -28.48 -5.51
N THR A 321 29.94 -27.61 -5.91
CA THR A 321 29.87 -27.17 -7.30
C THR A 321 30.74 -25.93 -7.44
N SER A 322 31.97 -26.15 -7.90
CA SER A 322 33.11 -25.23 -8.00
C SER A 322 32.95 -24.06 -8.99
N GLY A 323 31.75 -23.48 -9.12
CA GLY A 323 31.50 -22.38 -10.06
C GLY A 323 30.27 -21.52 -9.77
N ALA A 324 29.57 -21.72 -8.66
CA ALA A 324 28.39 -20.92 -8.32
C ALA A 324 28.77 -19.59 -7.65
N PHE A 325 28.22 -18.48 -8.16
CA PHE A 325 28.32 -17.14 -7.58
C PHE A 325 28.14 -17.17 -6.06
N THR A 326 29.13 -16.68 -5.31
CA THR A 326 29.01 -16.61 -3.85
C THR A 326 28.04 -15.49 -3.49
N SER A 327 27.03 -15.82 -2.69
CA SER A 327 26.09 -14.86 -2.11
C SER A 327 26.80 -13.73 -1.33
N SER A 328 28.05 -13.94 -0.92
CA SER A 328 28.89 -13.01 -0.15
C SER A 328 29.24 -11.74 -0.92
N ASP A 329 29.54 -11.82 -2.22
CA ASP A 329 30.02 -10.65 -2.98
C ASP A 329 28.90 -9.63 -3.21
N PHE A 330 27.67 -10.13 -3.35
CA PHE A 330 26.47 -9.30 -3.41
C PHE A 330 26.18 -8.65 -2.06
N SER A 331 26.27 -9.40 -0.94
CA SER A 331 26.12 -8.86 0.41
C SER A 331 27.13 -7.74 0.70
N LEU A 332 28.40 -7.95 0.33
CA LEU A 332 29.44 -6.93 0.48
C LEU A 332 29.13 -5.66 -0.33
N LEU A 333 28.72 -5.80 -1.60
CA LEU A 333 28.33 -4.64 -2.43
C LEU A 333 27.17 -3.85 -1.85
N VAL A 334 26.26 -4.55 -1.18
CA VAL A 334 25.05 -4.02 -0.56
C VAL A 334 25.45 -3.22 0.69
N SER A 335 26.23 -3.81 1.60
CA SER A 335 26.82 -3.13 2.76
C SER A 335 27.64 -1.88 2.38
N LEU A 336 28.46 -1.96 1.33
CA LEU A 336 29.23 -0.80 0.84
C LEU A 336 28.34 0.33 0.33
N ARG A 337 27.18 0.04 -0.27
CA ARG A 337 26.23 1.09 -0.70
C ARG A 337 25.55 1.74 0.49
N GLU A 338 25.20 0.97 1.51
CA GLU A 338 24.62 1.50 2.75
C GLU A 338 25.60 2.43 3.45
N ARG A 339 26.86 1.99 3.60
CA ARG A 339 27.95 2.82 4.15
C ARG A 339 28.13 4.10 3.36
N GLU A 340 28.11 4.04 2.03
CA GLU A 340 28.21 5.24 1.18
C GLU A 340 27.06 6.23 1.43
N ARG A 341 25.80 5.75 1.49
CA ARG A 341 24.65 6.62 1.78
C ARG A 341 24.78 7.27 3.15
N LYS A 342 25.15 6.50 4.16
CA LYS A 342 25.37 7.00 5.54
C LYS A 342 26.42 8.10 5.55
N LEU A 343 27.57 7.88 4.92
CA LEU A 343 28.64 8.88 4.83
C LEU A 343 28.20 10.13 4.07
N ARG A 344 27.39 10.01 3.01
CA ARG A 344 26.82 11.19 2.31
C ARG A 344 25.90 12.02 3.20
N ARG A 345 25.06 11.38 4.01
CA ARG A 345 24.21 12.08 5.00
C ARG A 345 25.06 12.77 6.06
N GLU A 346 26.04 12.07 6.62
CA GLU A 346 26.99 12.62 7.60
C GLU A 346 27.72 13.83 7.02
N ARG A 347 28.22 13.73 5.78
CA ARG A 347 28.86 14.84 5.05
C ARG A 347 27.95 16.06 4.96
N SER A 348 26.67 15.87 4.62
CA SER A 348 25.72 16.98 4.45
C SER A 348 25.38 17.72 5.74
N ARG A 349 25.51 17.05 6.89
CA ARG A 349 25.24 17.62 8.22
C ARG A 349 26.47 18.27 8.84
N GLN A 350 27.66 18.02 8.31
CA GLN A 350 28.91 18.44 8.91
C GLN A 350 29.37 19.80 8.38
N SER A 351 29.71 20.71 9.30
CA SER A 351 30.24 22.04 8.96
C SER A 351 31.76 22.16 9.11
N ASP A 352 32.37 21.27 9.90
CA ASP A 352 33.82 21.27 10.13
C ASP A 352 34.56 20.70 8.91
N SER A 353 35.39 21.54 8.29
CA SER A 353 36.22 21.20 7.14
C SER A 353 37.10 19.97 7.37
N SER A 354 37.64 19.80 8.58
CA SER A 354 38.51 18.67 8.91
C SER A 354 37.74 17.34 8.88
N GLN A 355 36.54 17.31 9.45
CA GLN A 355 35.67 16.13 9.45
C GLN A 355 35.11 15.84 8.06
N ILE A 356 34.78 16.87 7.28
CA ILE A 356 34.38 16.72 5.87
C ILE A 356 35.49 16.02 5.07
N ALA A 357 36.76 16.41 5.26
CA ALA A 357 37.88 15.77 4.57
C ALA A 357 38.04 14.28 4.94
N VAL A 358 37.77 13.90 6.19
CA VAL A 358 37.79 12.50 6.63
C VAL A 358 36.66 11.71 5.97
N ILE A 359 35.44 12.24 5.98
CA ILE A 359 34.28 11.61 5.34
C ILE A 359 34.51 11.44 3.83
N ASP A 360 35.11 12.43 3.18
CA ASP A 360 35.42 12.39 1.74
C ASP A 360 36.44 11.32 1.40
N LYS A 361 37.47 11.17 2.24
CA LYS A 361 38.45 10.10 2.11
C LYS A 361 37.79 8.74 2.24
N GLU A 362 36.89 8.58 3.20
CA GLU A 362 36.17 7.31 3.38
C GLU A 362 35.21 7.01 2.23
N LEU A 363 34.46 8.01 1.77
CA LEU A 363 33.60 7.89 0.57
C LEU A 363 34.40 7.42 -0.64
N LYS A 364 35.59 7.98 -0.85
CA LYS A 364 36.48 7.56 -1.94
C LYS A 364 36.88 6.08 -1.79
N ALA A 365 37.28 5.65 -0.59
CA ALA A 365 37.64 4.26 -0.32
C ALA A 365 36.46 3.29 -0.55
N VAL A 366 35.25 3.67 -0.14
CA VAL A 366 34.03 2.88 -0.38
C VAL A 366 33.74 2.77 -1.88
N VAL A 367 33.88 3.84 -2.66
CA VAL A 367 33.70 3.82 -4.11
C VAL A 367 34.72 2.92 -4.80
N GLU A 368 35.99 2.99 -4.41
CA GLU A 368 37.06 2.13 -4.92
C GLU A 368 36.79 0.65 -4.59
N CYS A 369 36.39 0.35 -3.36
CA CYS A 369 36.02 -1.01 -2.95
C CYS A 369 34.85 -1.56 -3.77
N LYS A 370 33.79 -0.76 -3.97
CA LYS A 370 32.64 -1.14 -4.83
C LYS A 370 33.06 -1.42 -6.27
N MET A 371 33.98 -0.63 -6.81
CA MET A 371 34.52 -0.85 -8.16
C MET A 371 35.28 -2.17 -8.24
N ALA A 372 36.10 -2.48 -7.22
CA ALA A 372 36.84 -3.74 -7.14
C ALA A 372 35.90 -4.96 -7.08
N VAL A 373 34.89 -4.94 -6.19
CA VAL A 373 33.93 -6.06 -6.08
C VAL A 373 33.13 -6.24 -7.37
N LYS A 374 32.69 -5.15 -8.02
CA LYS A 374 32.02 -5.23 -9.33
C LYS A 374 32.92 -5.82 -10.42
N ALA A 375 34.18 -5.44 -10.45
CA ALA A 375 35.16 -5.98 -11.39
C ALA A 375 35.36 -7.48 -11.15
N ASP A 376 35.38 -7.92 -9.89
CA ASP A 376 35.51 -9.32 -9.54
C ASP A 376 34.31 -10.16 -9.97
N ILE A 377 33.09 -9.71 -9.66
CA ILE A 377 31.85 -10.35 -10.15
C ILE A 377 31.85 -10.45 -11.67
N LYS A 378 32.34 -9.43 -12.38
CA LYS A 378 32.45 -9.47 -13.85
C LYS A 378 33.48 -10.49 -14.33
N ARG A 379 34.63 -10.62 -13.65
CA ARG A 379 35.66 -11.62 -13.97
C ARG A 379 35.15 -13.04 -13.72
N GLN A 380 34.43 -13.26 -12.62
CA GLN A 380 33.78 -14.54 -12.33
C GLN A 380 32.74 -14.90 -13.41
N LYS A 381 31.89 -13.94 -13.82
CA LYS A 381 30.93 -14.09 -14.94
C LYS A 381 31.54 -14.44 -16.29
N ALA A 382 32.79 -14.08 -16.53
CA ALA A 382 33.47 -14.36 -17.79
C ALA A 382 34.17 -15.74 -17.79
N LYS A 383 34.36 -16.34 -16.62
CA LYS A 383 34.97 -17.67 -16.47
C LYS A 383 33.95 -18.80 -16.41
N ALA A 384 32.73 -18.49 -15.96
CA ALA A 384 31.55 -19.37 -16.06
C ALA A 384 30.96 -19.27 -17.47
#